data_AF-A0A7S2LB96-F1
#
_entry.id   AF-A0A7S2LB96-F1
#
_cell.length_a   1.000
_cell.length_b   1.000
_cell.length_c   1.000
_cell.angle_alpha   90.00
_cell.angle_beta   90.00
_cell.angle_gamma   90.00
#
_symmetry.space_group_name_H-M   'P 1'
#
loop_
_entity.id
_entity.type
_entity.pdbx_description
1 polymer ?
#
loop_
_entity_poly.entity_id
_entity_poly.type
_entity_poly.pdbx_seq_one_letter_code
_entity_poly.pdbx_strand_id
1 'polypeptide(L)'
;AADAAVASKEASKLELRSVSLLSTFAKDVKAAMAGAEPMAVVGSTRLVLRGDTEATAPVAIAFDEDVQISRSDSARALGETTDFPYFVLEVAGEGGAWLEQLRASAALRSVPGFSLGAHAVAALHRESVPRVPDWFQHLDILGKSSRPEAWGLLSEWRSALTEEAEAAQEAKAESGAGYMQDLRS
;
A
#
# COMPACT_ATOMS: atom_id res chain seq x y z
N ALA A 1 -25.06 30.91 -13.41
CA ALA A 1 -25.97 29.76 -13.58
C ALA A 1 -25.60 28.91 -14.80
N ALA A 2 -25.33 29.51 -15.97
CA ALA A 2 -24.90 28.79 -17.17
C ALA A 2 -23.52 28.11 -17.02
N ASP A 3 -22.54 28.76 -16.38
CA ASP A 3 -21.18 28.21 -16.22
C ASP A 3 -21.11 26.98 -15.30
N ALA A 4 -21.95 26.92 -14.26
CA ALA A 4 -22.02 25.77 -13.36
C ALA A 4 -22.59 24.51 -14.05
N ALA A 5 -23.52 24.70 -15.00
CA ALA A 5 -24.11 23.60 -15.77
C ALA A 5 -23.13 23.04 -16.82
N VAL A 6 -22.24 23.87 -17.35
CA VAL A 6 -21.17 23.46 -18.28
C VAL A 6 -20.08 22.70 -17.53
N ALA A 7 -19.62 23.21 -16.38
CA ALA A 7 -18.64 22.53 -15.54
C ALA A 7 -19.14 21.16 -15.03
N SER A 8 -20.42 21.07 -14.65
CA SER A 8 -21.05 19.81 -14.24
C SER A 8 -21.13 18.79 -15.39
N LYS A 9 -21.41 19.22 -16.63
CA LYS A 9 -21.42 18.34 -17.81
C LYS A 9 -20.02 17.85 -18.21
N GLU A 10 -19.01 18.72 -18.09
CA GLU A 10 -17.60 18.37 -18.35
C GLU A 10 -17.08 17.35 -17.33
N ALA A 11 -17.35 17.56 -16.03
CA ALA A 11 -16.98 16.64 -14.96
C ALA A 11 -17.62 15.25 -15.15
N SER A 12 -18.94 15.18 -15.40
CA SER A 12 -19.64 13.92 -15.66
C SER A 12 -19.12 13.19 -16.91
N LYS A 13 -18.66 13.93 -17.92
CA LYS A 13 -18.07 13.37 -19.14
C LYS A 13 -16.65 12.84 -18.92
N LEU A 14 -15.88 13.46 -18.03
CA LEU A 14 -14.57 12.97 -17.59
C LEU A 14 -14.71 11.68 -16.77
N GLU A 15 -15.68 11.62 -15.85
CA GLU A 15 -15.94 10.41 -15.05
C GLU A 15 -16.39 9.24 -15.93
N LEU A 16 -17.32 9.45 -16.87
CA LEU A 16 -17.79 8.42 -17.80
C LEU A 16 -16.67 7.87 -18.71
N ARG A 17 -15.75 8.72 -19.16
CA ARG A 17 -14.56 8.29 -19.93
C ARG A 17 -13.60 7.49 -19.06
N SER A 18 -13.42 7.89 -17.80
CA SER A 18 -12.54 7.20 -16.84
C SER A 18 -13.06 5.80 -16.53
N VAL A 19 -14.36 5.66 -16.28
CA VAL A 19 -15.01 4.37 -15.97
C VAL A 19 -15.03 3.43 -17.18
N SER A 20 -15.31 3.95 -18.37
CA SER A 20 -15.28 3.14 -19.59
C SER A 20 -13.87 2.61 -19.92
N LEU A 21 -12.84 3.45 -19.77
CA LEU A 21 -11.44 3.03 -19.93
C LEU A 21 -11.02 1.96 -18.91
N LEU A 22 -11.38 2.14 -17.63
CA LEU A 22 -11.13 1.16 -16.58
C LEU A 22 -11.83 -0.18 -16.88
N SER A 23 -13.06 -0.15 -17.39
CA SER A 23 -13.81 -1.37 -17.71
C SER A 23 -13.22 -2.15 -18.88
N THR A 24 -12.73 -1.45 -19.91
CA THR A 24 -12.05 -2.07 -21.06
C THR A 24 -10.72 -2.65 -20.63
N PHE A 25 -9.92 -1.89 -19.89
CA PHE A 25 -8.66 -2.37 -19.32
C PHE A 25 -8.87 -3.64 -18.47
N ALA A 26 -9.87 -3.64 -17.59
CA ALA A 26 -10.18 -4.81 -16.76
C ALA A 26 -10.56 -6.05 -17.61
N LYS A 27 -11.29 -5.86 -18.72
CA LYS A 27 -11.60 -6.96 -19.65
C LYS A 27 -10.37 -7.47 -20.37
N ASP A 28 -9.51 -6.58 -20.84
CA ASP A 28 -8.28 -6.94 -21.56
C ASP A 28 -7.31 -7.67 -20.63
N VAL A 29 -7.15 -7.19 -19.39
CA VAL A 29 -6.36 -7.90 -18.37
C VAL A 29 -6.97 -9.27 -18.08
N LYS A 30 -8.30 -9.36 -17.88
CA LYS A 30 -8.96 -10.65 -17.62
C LYS A 30 -8.79 -11.64 -18.78
N ALA A 31 -8.84 -11.16 -20.02
CA ALA A 31 -8.61 -11.98 -21.20
C ALA A 31 -7.14 -12.42 -21.30
N ALA A 32 -6.19 -11.53 -21.02
CA ALA A 32 -4.76 -11.84 -21.00
C ALA A 32 -4.39 -12.81 -19.87
N MET A 33 -5.16 -12.85 -18.79
CA MET A 33 -5.00 -13.76 -17.66
C MET A 33 -5.83 -15.05 -17.78
N ALA A 34 -6.37 -15.38 -18.96
CA ALA A 34 -7.12 -16.61 -19.16
C ALA A 34 -6.23 -17.84 -18.87
N GLY A 35 -6.56 -18.57 -17.79
CA GLY A 35 -5.80 -19.74 -17.32
C GLY A 35 -4.71 -19.42 -16.29
N ALA A 36 -4.53 -18.16 -15.89
CA ALA A 36 -3.64 -17.79 -14.80
C ALA A 36 -4.34 -17.98 -13.45
N GLU A 37 -3.59 -18.47 -12.47
CA GLU A 37 -4.04 -18.58 -11.08
C GLU A 37 -3.49 -17.41 -10.25
N PRO A 38 -4.29 -16.83 -9.33
CA PRO A 38 -3.79 -15.84 -8.39
C PRO A 38 -2.65 -16.40 -7.54
N MET A 39 -1.48 -15.76 -7.57
CA MET A 39 -0.30 -16.21 -6.82
C MET A 39 -0.06 -15.45 -5.52
N ALA A 40 -0.48 -14.18 -5.47
CA ALA A 40 -0.28 -13.29 -4.34
C ALA A 40 -1.37 -12.21 -4.32
N VAL A 41 -1.70 -11.75 -3.13
CA VAL A 41 -2.54 -10.58 -2.88
C VAL A 41 -1.65 -9.52 -2.24
N VAL A 42 -1.77 -8.29 -2.73
CA VAL A 42 -1.09 -7.13 -2.17
C VAL A 42 -2.14 -6.15 -1.67
N GLY A 43 -2.22 -5.98 -0.36
CA GLY A 43 -2.98 -4.93 0.29
C GLY A 43 -2.11 -3.70 0.53
N SER A 44 -2.65 -2.50 0.39
CA SER A 44 -1.98 -1.25 0.76
C SER A 44 -2.98 -0.11 0.93
N THR A 45 -2.57 0.95 1.62
CA THR A 45 -3.29 2.22 1.67
C THR A 45 -2.63 3.19 0.71
N ARG A 46 -3.38 3.71 -0.28
CA ARG A 46 -2.84 4.60 -1.31
C ARG A 46 -3.31 6.04 -1.15
N LEU A 47 -2.37 6.97 -0.98
CA LEU A 47 -2.60 8.41 -1.11
C LEU A 47 -2.17 8.88 -2.50
N VAL A 48 -3.03 9.62 -3.21
CA VAL A 48 -2.71 10.18 -4.53
C VAL A 48 -2.81 11.70 -4.49
N LEU A 49 -1.71 12.36 -4.84
CA LEU A 49 -1.60 13.80 -5.00
C LEU A 49 -1.56 14.15 -6.48
N ARG A 50 -2.42 15.09 -6.90
CA ARG A 50 -2.45 15.63 -8.26
C ARG A 50 -2.35 17.14 -8.18
N GLY A 51 -1.49 17.71 -9.02
CA GLY A 51 -1.36 19.16 -9.11
C GLY A 51 -2.58 19.82 -9.73
N ASP A 52 -2.91 21.01 -9.27
CA ASP A 52 -4.02 21.84 -9.74
C ASP A 52 -3.58 23.11 -10.48
N THR A 53 -2.29 23.45 -10.41
CA THR A 53 -1.69 24.56 -11.18
C THR A 53 -1.05 24.08 -12.48
N GLU A 54 -0.86 24.95 -13.47
CA GLU A 54 -0.18 24.62 -14.73
C GLU A 54 1.20 23.98 -14.53
N ALA A 55 1.95 24.42 -13.52
CA ALA A 55 3.28 23.89 -13.18
C ALA A 55 3.26 22.50 -12.52
N THR A 56 2.11 22.07 -11.99
CA THR A 56 1.99 20.82 -11.21
C THR A 56 0.99 19.83 -11.82
N ALA A 57 0.08 20.30 -12.68
CA ALA A 57 -0.91 19.50 -13.40
C ALA A 57 -0.33 18.30 -14.18
N PRO A 58 0.88 18.37 -14.79
CA PRO A 58 1.44 17.20 -15.45
C PRO A 58 1.96 16.14 -14.48
N VAL A 59 2.08 16.44 -13.18
CA VAL A 59 2.66 15.54 -12.18
C VAL A 59 1.57 14.91 -11.32
N ALA A 60 1.67 13.60 -11.13
CA ALA A 60 0.93 12.87 -10.11
C ALA A 60 1.92 12.11 -9.22
N ILE A 61 1.70 12.16 -7.91
CA ILE A 61 2.49 11.42 -6.91
C ILE A 61 1.55 10.48 -6.18
N ALA A 62 1.94 9.22 -6.04
CA ALA A 62 1.22 8.26 -5.22
C ALA A 62 2.14 7.68 -4.14
N PHE A 63 1.57 7.48 -2.96
CA PHE A 63 2.20 6.84 -1.81
C PHE A 63 1.39 5.59 -1.49
N ASP A 64 2.00 4.42 -1.58
CA ASP A 64 1.43 3.18 -1.05
C ASP A 64 2.11 2.89 0.29
N GLU A 65 1.32 2.95 1.37
CA GLU A 65 1.74 2.67 2.75
C GLU A 65 1.12 1.36 3.23
N ASP A 66 1.68 0.83 4.33
CA ASP A 66 1.15 -0.35 5.02
C ASP A 66 0.94 -1.54 4.08
N VAL A 67 1.96 -1.78 3.26
CA VAL A 67 1.90 -2.76 2.19
C VAL A 67 1.99 -4.17 2.79
N GLN A 68 0.93 -4.94 2.63
CA GLN A 68 0.82 -6.31 3.12
C GLN A 68 0.75 -7.28 1.95
N ILE A 69 1.52 -8.36 2.04
CA ILE A 69 1.67 -9.35 1.00
C ILE A 69 1.24 -10.70 1.55
N SER A 70 0.28 -11.35 0.91
CA SER A 70 -0.22 -12.66 1.31
C SER A 70 -0.43 -13.59 0.13
N ARG A 71 -0.44 -14.90 0.36
CA ARG A 71 -0.75 -15.89 -0.69
C ARG A 71 -2.24 -15.91 -1.00
N SER A 72 -2.59 -16.05 -2.28
CA SER A 72 -3.98 -16.03 -2.73
C SER A 72 -4.70 -17.38 -2.62
N ASP A 73 -3.99 -18.47 -2.33
CA ASP A 73 -4.46 -19.85 -2.36
C ASP A 73 -5.22 -20.31 -1.10
N SER A 74 -5.42 -19.43 -0.13
CA SER A 74 -5.91 -19.83 1.19
C SER A 74 -7.24 -19.16 1.54
N ALA A 75 -8.34 -19.92 1.51
CA ALA A 75 -9.56 -19.62 2.29
C ALA A 75 -9.31 -19.61 3.84
N ARG A 76 -8.04 -19.72 4.24
CA ARG A 76 -7.46 -19.68 5.58
C ARG A 76 -6.27 -18.69 5.65
N ALA A 77 -6.36 -17.54 4.96
CA ALA A 77 -5.29 -16.53 4.78
C ALA A 77 -4.76 -15.84 6.07
N LEU A 78 -4.81 -16.49 7.23
CA LEU A 78 -4.28 -16.00 8.50
C LEU A 78 -2.84 -16.49 8.78
N GLY A 79 -2.19 -17.20 7.84
CA GLY A 79 -0.92 -17.90 8.11
C GLY A 79 0.35 -17.32 7.49
N GLU A 80 0.27 -16.76 6.28
CA GLU A 80 1.46 -16.32 5.53
C GLU A 80 1.22 -14.92 4.94
N THR A 81 1.15 -13.94 5.84
CA THR A 81 1.20 -12.52 5.50
C THR A 81 2.56 -11.98 5.91
N THR A 82 3.20 -11.24 5.01
CA THR A 82 4.42 -10.49 5.31
C THR A 82 4.20 -9.03 5.00
N ASP A 83 4.72 -8.16 5.87
CA ASP A 83 4.72 -6.73 5.62
C ASP A 83 5.90 -6.36 4.73
N PHE A 84 5.68 -5.43 3.80
CA PHE A 84 6.75 -4.79 3.05
C PHE A 84 7.24 -3.58 3.86
N PRO A 85 8.54 -3.51 4.19
CA PRO A 85 9.04 -2.60 5.23
C PRO A 85 9.18 -1.13 4.79
N TYR A 86 8.74 -0.79 3.57
CA TYR A 86 8.88 0.54 3.00
C TYR A 86 7.53 1.04 2.48
N PHE A 87 7.33 2.35 2.46
CA PHE A 87 6.33 2.94 1.58
C PHE A 87 6.85 2.94 0.15
N VAL A 88 5.94 2.85 -0.82
CA VAL A 88 6.26 2.99 -2.24
C VAL A 88 5.82 4.37 -2.70
N LEU A 89 6.76 5.14 -3.23
CA LEU A 89 6.47 6.43 -3.85
C LEU A 89 6.58 6.29 -5.37
N GLU A 90 5.47 6.48 -6.06
CA GLU A 90 5.38 6.51 -7.52
C GLU A 90 5.20 7.96 -7.98
N VAL A 91 6.05 8.40 -8.92
CA VAL A 91 5.91 9.70 -9.58
C VAL A 91 5.64 9.48 -11.05
N ALA A 92 4.51 9.99 -11.53
CA ALA A 92 4.17 10.04 -12.94
C ALA A 92 4.24 11.47 -13.46
N GLY A 93 4.72 11.62 -14.69
CA GLY A 93 4.80 12.89 -15.41
C GLY A 93 6.12 13.65 -15.26
N GLU A 94 6.18 14.79 -15.95
CA GLU A 94 7.33 15.69 -15.96
C GLU A 94 7.05 16.86 -15.03
N GLY A 95 7.99 17.15 -14.12
CA GLY A 95 7.89 18.24 -13.16
C GLY A 95 9.05 19.22 -13.29
N GLY A 96 8.91 20.38 -12.64
CA GLY A 96 9.98 21.38 -12.55
C GLY A 96 11.04 21.03 -11.52
N ALA A 97 11.91 22.01 -11.21
CA ALA A 97 13.03 21.83 -10.27
C ALA A 97 12.62 21.29 -8.88
N TRP A 98 11.40 21.56 -8.42
CA TRP A 98 10.88 21.04 -7.15
C TRP A 98 10.81 19.50 -7.14
N LEU A 99 10.50 18.88 -8.28
CA LEU A 99 10.36 17.43 -8.37
C LEU A 99 11.75 16.77 -8.35
N GLU A 100 12.74 17.41 -8.98
CA GLU A 100 14.13 16.99 -8.88
C GLU A 100 14.66 17.11 -7.44
N GLN A 101 14.28 18.17 -6.72
CA GLN A 101 14.60 18.31 -5.30
C GLN A 101 13.97 17.18 -4.46
N LEU A 102 12.71 16.84 -4.72
CA LEU A 102 12.05 15.70 -4.05
C LEU A 102 12.81 14.40 -4.35
N ARG A 103 13.13 14.13 -5.63
CA ARG A 103 13.88 12.93 -6.05
C ARG A 103 15.28 12.84 -5.45
N ALA A 104 15.91 13.97 -5.18
CA ALA A 104 17.22 14.06 -4.53
C ALA A 104 17.16 13.94 -2.99
N SER A 105 15.96 13.86 -2.40
CA SER A 105 15.80 13.71 -0.95
C SER A 105 16.50 12.44 -0.44
N ALA A 106 17.30 12.58 0.62
CA ALA A 106 17.97 11.44 1.25
C ALA A 106 17.01 10.42 1.88
N ALA A 107 15.75 10.82 2.11
CA ALA A 107 14.69 9.93 2.59
C ALA A 107 14.12 9.03 1.47
N LEU A 108 14.43 9.31 0.20
CA LEU A 108 13.95 8.55 -0.94
C LEU A 108 15.10 7.79 -1.60
N ARG A 109 14.76 6.61 -2.13
CA ARG A 109 15.66 5.82 -2.95
C ARG A 109 14.99 5.48 -4.26
N SER A 110 15.60 5.90 -5.36
CA SER A 110 15.14 5.48 -6.69
C SER A 110 15.48 4.01 -6.90
N VAL A 111 14.46 3.21 -7.26
CA VAL A 111 14.63 1.80 -7.60
C VAL A 111 14.09 1.59 -9.02
N PRO A 112 14.93 1.72 -10.06
CA PRO A 112 14.52 1.56 -11.44
C PRO A 112 13.91 0.18 -11.70
N GLY A 113 12.74 0.15 -12.36
CA GLY A 113 12.04 -1.09 -12.67
C GLY A 113 11.50 -1.84 -11.45
N PHE A 114 11.32 -1.16 -10.31
CA PHE A 114 10.64 -1.73 -9.16
C PHE A 114 9.21 -2.14 -9.53
N SER A 115 8.78 -3.30 -9.01
CA SER A 115 7.41 -3.78 -9.15
C SER A 115 7.01 -4.46 -7.85
N LEU A 116 5.97 -3.92 -7.22
CA LEU A 116 5.45 -4.47 -5.97
C LEU A 116 4.89 -5.88 -6.16
N GLY A 117 4.27 -6.17 -7.30
CA GLY A 117 3.82 -7.52 -7.65
C GLY A 117 4.99 -8.51 -7.82
N ALA A 118 6.08 -8.10 -8.47
CA ALA A 118 7.27 -8.94 -8.59
C ALA A 118 7.93 -9.19 -7.22
N HIS A 119 7.95 -8.18 -6.34
CA HIS A 119 8.42 -8.32 -4.98
C HIS A 119 7.56 -9.34 -4.21
N ALA A 120 6.23 -9.23 -4.30
CA ALA A 120 5.31 -10.13 -3.62
C ALA A 120 5.50 -11.59 -4.04
N VAL A 121 5.63 -11.85 -5.34
CA VAL A 121 5.88 -13.21 -5.85
C VAL A 121 7.24 -13.72 -5.38
N ALA A 122 8.29 -12.89 -5.43
CA ALA A 122 9.62 -13.28 -4.96
C ALA A 122 9.70 -13.51 -3.45
N ALA A 123 8.92 -12.76 -2.65
CA ALA A 123 8.86 -12.90 -1.19
C ALA A 123 8.15 -14.19 -0.78
N LEU A 124 7.02 -14.52 -1.41
CA LEU A 124 6.21 -15.68 -1.06
C LEU A 124 6.68 -16.98 -1.72
N HIS A 125 7.25 -16.90 -2.93
CA HIS A 125 7.56 -18.06 -3.77
C HIS A 125 9.04 -18.12 -4.17
N ARG A 126 9.95 -17.64 -3.32
CA ARG A 126 11.39 -17.47 -3.61
C ARG A 126 12.03 -18.71 -4.25
N GLU A 127 11.67 -19.90 -3.77
CA GLU A 127 12.22 -21.18 -4.26
C GLU A 127 11.70 -21.59 -5.64
N SER A 128 10.52 -21.10 -6.01
CA SER A 128 9.84 -21.41 -7.27
C SER A 128 10.10 -20.38 -8.37
N VAL A 129 10.65 -19.21 -8.01
CA VAL A 129 10.94 -18.13 -8.97
C VAL A 129 12.32 -18.36 -9.61
N PRO A 130 12.42 -18.53 -10.94
CA PRO A 130 13.69 -18.85 -11.61
C PRO A 130 14.76 -17.77 -11.46
N ARG A 131 14.33 -16.50 -11.34
CA ARG A 131 15.21 -15.35 -11.16
C ARG A 131 14.51 -14.27 -10.36
N VAL A 132 15.12 -13.86 -9.26
CA VAL A 132 14.68 -12.69 -8.50
C VAL A 132 15.31 -11.41 -9.08
N PRO A 133 14.60 -10.27 -9.08
CA PRO A 133 15.18 -8.99 -9.49
C PRO A 133 16.37 -8.59 -8.60
N ASP A 134 17.38 -7.93 -9.16
CA ASP A 134 18.60 -7.56 -8.42
C ASP A 134 18.29 -6.63 -7.24
N TRP A 135 17.29 -5.75 -7.38
CA TRP A 135 16.83 -4.87 -6.30
C TRP A 135 16.18 -5.62 -5.13
N PHE A 136 15.68 -6.85 -5.34
CA PHE A 136 14.99 -7.61 -4.30
C PHE A 136 15.91 -7.93 -3.13
N GLN A 137 17.14 -8.37 -3.41
CA GLN A 137 18.11 -8.72 -2.39
C GLN A 137 18.59 -7.48 -1.62
N HIS A 138 18.78 -6.36 -2.32
CA HIS A 138 19.20 -5.11 -1.69
C HIS A 138 18.15 -4.56 -0.73
N LEU A 139 16.85 -4.65 -1.09
CA LEU A 139 15.76 -4.22 -0.21
C LEU A 139 15.60 -5.14 1.00
N ASP A 140 15.74 -6.46 0.83
CA ASP A 140 15.67 -7.43 1.94
C ASP A 140 16.79 -7.22 2.98
N ILE A 141 18.02 -6.93 2.53
CA ILE A 141 19.16 -6.62 3.42
C ILE A 141 18.90 -5.34 4.21
N LEU A 142 18.43 -4.29 3.54
CA LEU A 142 18.17 -3.00 4.19
C LEU A 142 17.03 -3.10 5.21
N GLY A 143 15.98 -3.86 4.91
CA GLY A 143 14.84 -4.07 5.81
C GLY A 143 15.27 -4.72 7.13
N LYS A 144 16.19 -5.70 7.07
CA LYS A 144 16.73 -6.38 8.26
C LYS A 144 17.65 -5.50 9.11
N SER A 145 18.23 -4.45 8.52
CA SER A 145 19.17 -3.54 9.21
C SER A 145 18.50 -2.29 9.80
N SER A 146 17.24 -2.04 9.47
CA SER A 146 16.50 -0.84 9.86
C SER A 146 15.62 -1.11 11.08
N ARG A 147 15.52 -0.17 12.02
CA ARG A 147 14.58 -0.31 13.16
C ARG A 147 13.12 -0.22 12.67
N PRO A 148 12.20 -1.05 13.20
CA PRO A 148 10.79 -1.03 12.83
C PRO A 148 10.11 0.34 13.02
N GLU A 149 10.57 1.12 14.01
CA GLU A 149 9.97 2.42 14.35
C GLU A 149 10.26 3.53 13.30
N ALA A 150 11.19 3.32 12.38
CA ALA A 150 11.74 4.43 11.60
C ALA A 150 10.93 4.83 10.35
N TRP A 151 9.86 4.11 9.99
CA TRP A 151 9.32 4.20 8.62
C TRP A 151 7.81 4.36 8.47
N GLY A 152 7.05 4.62 9.54
CA GLY A 152 5.62 4.87 9.41
C GLY A 152 5.00 5.72 10.51
N LEU A 153 4.59 6.93 10.18
CA LEU A 153 3.69 7.77 11.00
C LEU A 153 2.40 7.01 11.40
N LEU A 154 1.93 6.10 10.54
CA LEU A 154 0.78 5.24 10.81
C LEU A 154 1.14 3.97 11.61
N SER A 155 2.37 3.48 11.56
CA SER A 155 2.82 2.34 12.39
C SER A 155 2.90 2.73 13.87
N GLU A 156 3.33 3.97 14.17
CA GLU A 156 3.25 4.55 15.51
C GLU A 156 1.78 4.65 15.98
N TRP A 157 0.88 5.08 15.09
CA TRP A 157 -0.56 5.16 15.38
C TRP A 157 -1.21 3.79 15.62
N ARG A 158 -0.87 2.77 14.82
CA ARG A 158 -1.38 1.40 15.00
C ARG A 158 -0.82 0.73 16.24
N SER A 159 0.46 0.96 16.56
CA SER A 159 1.07 0.46 17.79
C SER A 159 0.34 1.06 19.00
N ALA A 160 0.07 2.37 18.99
CA ALA A 160 -0.72 3.03 20.04
C ALA A 160 -2.15 2.45 20.17
N LEU A 161 -2.83 2.17 19.06
CA LEU A 161 -4.16 1.56 19.07
C LEU A 161 -4.15 0.10 19.57
N THR A 162 -3.06 -0.63 19.32
CA THR A 162 -2.91 -2.02 19.74
C THR A 162 -2.59 -2.08 21.24
N GLU A 163 -1.68 -1.23 21.72
CA GLU A 163 -1.39 -1.08 23.15
C GLU A 163 -2.64 -0.66 23.96
N GLU A 164 -3.47 0.23 23.41
CA GLU A 164 -4.73 0.63 24.04
C GLU A 164 -5.76 -0.51 24.10
N ALA A 165 -5.83 -1.34 23.05
CA ALA A 165 -6.70 -2.51 23.01
C ALA A 165 -6.24 -3.62 23.98
N GLU A 166 -4.94 -3.87 24.09
CA GLU A 166 -4.35 -4.84 25.01
C GLU A 166 -4.54 -4.40 26.48
N ALA A 167 -4.28 -3.13 26.79
CA ALA A 167 -4.51 -2.57 28.12
C ALA A 167 -5.99 -2.62 28.54
N ALA A 168 -6.92 -2.37 27.60
CA ALA A 168 -8.35 -2.51 27.85
C ALA A 168 -8.76 -3.97 28.11
N GLN A 169 -8.07 -4.94 27.52
CA GLN A 169 -8.30 -6.37 27.73
C GLN A 169 -7.80 -6.83 29.11
N GLU A 170 -6.62 -6.37 29.53
CA GLU A 170 -6.05 -6.66 30.85
C GLU A 170 -6.90 -6.07 31.98
N ALA A 171 -7.35 -4.81 31.86
CA ALA A 171 -8.24 -4.19 32.84
C ALA A 171 -9.60 -4.93 33.00
N LYS A 172 -10.07 -5.55 31.92
CA LYS A 172 -11.29 -6.38 31.92
C LYS A 172 -11.05 -7.74 32.61
N ALA A 173 -9.85 -8.30 32.47
CA ALA A 173 -9.45 -9.52 33.15
C ALA A 173 -9.29 -9.32 34.67
N GLU A 174 -8.72 -8.18 35.09
CA GLU A 174 -8.56 -7.83 36.50
C GLU A 174 -9.89 -7.49 37.19
N SER A 175 -10.79 -6.75 36.53
CA SER A 175 -12.13 -6.45 37.08
C SER A 175 -13.02 -7.71 37.18
N GLY A 176 -12.86 -8.68 36.26
CA GLY A 176 -13.54 -9.97 36.32
C GLY A 176 -13.03 -10.89 37.43
N ALA A 177 -11.75 -10.79 37.79
CA ALA A 177 -11.13 -11.57 38.87
C ALA A 177 -11.59 -11.09 40.27
N GLY A 178 -11.76 -9.78 40.46
CA GLY A 178 -12.29 -9.20 41.71
C GLY A 178 -13.72 -9.65 42.01
N TYR A 179 -14.58 -9.73 40.98
CA TYR A 179 -15.98 -10.14 41.14
C TYR A 179 -16.15 -11.60 41.60
N MET A 180 -15.15 -12.46 41.37
CA MET A 180 -15.17 -13.86 41.79
C MET A 180 -14.62 -14.09 43.20
N GLN A 181 -13.91 -13.12 43.79
CA GLN A 181 -13.47 -13.19 45.20
C GLN A 181 -14.57 -12.74 46.17
N ASP A 182 -15.40 -11.77 45.79
CA ASP A 182 -16.51 -11.29 46.63
C ASP A 182 -17.69 -12.27 46.71
N LEU A 183 -17.81 -13.21 45.76
CA LEU A 183 -18.81 -14.29 45.78
C LEU A 183 -18.40 -15.50 46.64
N ARG A 184 -17.21 -15.49 47.23
CA ARG A 184 -16.67 -16.57 48.08
C ARG A 184 -16.46 -16.18 49.54
N SER A 185 -16.82 -14.95 49.92
CA SER A 185 -16.76 -14.46 51.31
C SER A 185 -18.14 -14.44 51.97
#